data_AF-A0A850CR76-F1
#
_entry.id   AF-A0A850CR76-F1
#
_cell.length_a   1.000
_cell.length_b   1.000
_cell.length_c   1.000
_cell.angle_alpha   90.00
_cell.angle_beta   90.00
_cell.angle_gamma   90.00
#
_symmetry.space_group_name_H-M   'P 1'
#
loop_
_entity.id
_entity.type
_entity.pdbx_description
1 polymer ?
#
loop_
_entity_poly.entity_id
_entity_poly.type
_entity_poly.pdbx_seq_one_letter_code
_entity_poly.pdbx_strand_id
1 'polypeptide(L)' 'MPATTVVLFGATGDLARRKLLPGMLHLHESQLLEGLRVVATSLDELSRDQFLDLA' A
#
# COMPACT_ATOMS: atom_id res chain seq x y z
N MET A 1 8.33 -0.61 18.15
CA MET A 1 6.84 -0.54 18.09
C MET A 1 6.31 -1.85 17.53
N PRO A 2 5.08 -2.31 17.85
CA PRO A 2 4.53 -3.50 17.20
C PRO A 2 4.40 -3.25 15.69
N ALA A 3 4.72 -4.25 14.88
CA ALA A 3 4.63 -4.15 13.43
C ALA A 3 3.17 -3.92 12.99
N THR A 4 2.93 -2.87 12.21
CA THR A 4 1.59 -2.55 11.70
C THR A 4 1.37 -3.21 10.34
N THR A 5 0.29 -3.99 10.22
CA THR A 5 -0.12 -4.59 8.94
C THR A 5 -1.42 -3.95 8.46
N VAL A 6 -1.37 -3.32 7.28
CA VAL A 6 -2.52 -2.69 6.63
C VAL A 6 -3.03 -3.60 5.53
N VAL A 7 -4.31 -3.98 5.59
CA VAL A 7 -4.98 -4.69 4.51
C VAL A 7 -5.79 -3.68 3.70
N LEU A 8 -5.34 -3.42 2.47
CA LEU A 8 -5.91 -2.38 1.61
C LEU A 8 -6.85 -3.00 0.58
N PHE A 9 -8.15 -2.78 0.76
CA PHE A 9 -9.19 -3.15 -0.20
C PHE A 9 -9.35 -2.07 -1.27
N GLY A 10 -9.48 -2.49 -2.53
CA GLY A 10 -9.53 -1.57 -3.67
C GLY A 10 -8.17 -0.95 -3.95
N ALA A 11 -7.10 -1.73 -3.78
CA ALA A 11 -5.71 -1.25 -3.91
C ALA A 11 -5.36 -0.73 -5.32
N THR A 12 -6.15 -1.07 -6.34
CA THR A 12 -5.99 -0.56 -7.72
C THR A 12 -6.77 0.74 -7.98
N GLY A 13 -7.61 1.18 -7.02
CA GLY A 13 -8.45 2.36 -7.16
C GLY A 13 -7.69 3.70 -7.10
N ASP A 14 -8.34 4.77 -7.55
CA ASP A 14 -7.73 6.10 -7.66
C ASP A 14 -7.19 6.63 -6.32
N LEU A 15 -7.97 6.49 -5.24
CA LEU A 15 -7.58 6.93 -3.91
C LEU A 15 -6.38 6.16 -3.38
N ALA A 16 -6.33 4.84 -3.61
CA ALA A 16 -5.23 4.00 -3.19
C ALA A 16 -3.91 4.45 -3.83
N ARG A 17 -3.93 4.65 -5.16
CA ARG A 17 -2.75 5.05 -5.93
C ARG A 17 -2.30 6.49 -5.65
N ARG A 18 -3.22 7.43 -5.55
CA ARG A 18 -2.88 8.87 -5.47
C ARG A 18 -2.69 9.40 -4.06
N LYS A 19 -3.21 8.72 -3.03
CA LYS A 19 -3.20 9.22 -1.64
C LYS A 19 -2.74 8.20 -0.62
N LEU A 20 -3.30 6.99 -0.62
CA LEU A 20 -3.04 6.04 0.46
C LEU A 20 -1.63 5.44 0.38
N LEU A 21 -1.25 4.88 -0.78
CA LEU A 21 0.08 4.29 -0.98
C LEU A 21 1.19 5.35 -0.83
N PRO A 22 1.10 6.54 -1.46
CA PRO A 22 2.09 7.60 -1.25
C PRO A 22 2.14 8.11 0.20
N GLY A 23 0.98 8.25 0.86
CA GLY A 23 0.92 8.69 2.26
C GLY A 23 1.55 7.68 3.23
N MET A 24 1.33 6.38 3.00
CA MET A 24 1.97 5.32 3.79
C MET A 24 3.48 5.27 3.55
N LEU A 25 3.95 5.46 2.31
CA LEU A 25 5.37 5.59 2.02
C LEU A 25 5.98 6.78 2.77
N HIS A 26 5.32 7.95 2.74
CA HIS A 26 5.78 9.13 3.46
C HIS A 26 5.86 8.90 4.99
N LEU A 27 4.88 8.21 5.58
CA LEU A 27 4.92 7.84 7.00
C LEU A 27 6.04 6.85 7.33
N HIS A 28 6.34 5.93 6.40
CA HIS A 28 7.44 4.99 6.55
C HIS A 28 8.80 5.72 6.48
N GLU A 29 9.00 6.58 5.49
CA GLU A 29 10.23 7.37 5.30
C GLU A 29 10.48 8.36 6.45
N SER A 30 9.43 8.94 7.01
CA SER A 30 9.53 9.84 8.18
C SER A 30 9.70 9.11 9.52
N GLN A 31 9.84 7.77 9.51
CA GLN A 31 9.98 6.93 10.72
C GLN A 31 8.81 7.05 11.70
N LEU A 32 7.66 7.55 11.24
CA LEU A 32 6.43 7.64 12.02
C LEU A 32 5.63 6.32 12.00
N LEU A 33 5.95 5.42 11.06
CA LEU A 33 5.32 4.11 10.92
C LEU A 33 6.36 3.03 10.61
N GLU A 34 7.11 2.65 11.63
CA GLU A 34 8.08 1.55 11.55
C GLU A 34 7.40 0.19 11.42
N GLY A 35 8.01 -0.72 10.66
CA GLY A 35 7.50 -2.09 10.50
C GLY A 35 6.19 -2.20 9.70
N LEU A 36 5.88 -1.19 8.88
CA LEU A 36 4.73 -1.21 7.98
C LEU A 36 4.79 -2.41 7.01
N ARG A 37 3.70 -3.17 6.96
CA ARG A 37 3.43 -4.17 5.92
C ARG A 37 2.09 -3.88 5.27
N VAL A 38 2.05 -3.91 3.94
CA VAL A 38 0.81 -3.69 3.18
C VAL A 38 0.42 -4.98 2.46
N VAL A 39 -0.80 -5.44 2.70
CA VAL A 39 -1.45 -6.52 1.93
C VAL A 39 -2.49 -5.85 1.03
N ALA A 40 -2.22 -5.82 -0.26
CA ALA A 40 -3.09 -5.21 -1.26
C ALA A 40 -4.07 -6.24 -1.83
N THR A 41 -5.34 -5.86 -1.95
CA THR A 41 -6.36 -6.67 -2.62
C THR A 41 -7.29 -5.80 -3.47
N SER A 42 -7.72 -6.33 -4.61
CA SER A 42 -8.71 -5.70 -5.50
C SER A 42 -9.51 -6.78 -6.23
N LEU A 43 -10.49 -6.35 -7.03
CA LEU A 43 -11.25 -7.23 -7.93
C LEU A 43 -10.44 -7.61 -9.18
N ASP A 44 -9.45 -6.81 -9.54
CA ASP A 44 -8.58 -7.06 -10.69
C ASP A 44 -7.67 -8.26 -10.43
N GLU A 45 -7.57 -9.17 -11.40
CA GLU A 45 -6.64 -10.29 -11.35
C GLU A 45 -5.26 -9.81 -11.81
N LEU A 46 -4.40 -9.49 -10.83
CA LEU A 46 -3.05 -8.99 -11.06
C LEU A 46 -2.02 -9.87 -10.37
N SER A 47 -0.94 -10.16 -11.06
CA SER A 47 0.28 -10.66 -10.41
C SER A 47 0.89 -9.55 -9.54
N ARG A 48 1.79 -9.95 -8.64
CA ARG A 48 2.53 -8.99 -7.82
C ARG A 48 3.31 -7.98 -8.68
N ASP A 49 3.98 -8.44 -9.73
CA ASP A 49 4.80 -7.59 -10.58
C ASP A 49 3.91 -6.60 -11.35
N GLN A 50 2.80 -7.07 -11.90
CA GLN A 50 1.80 -6.21 -12.56
C GLN A 50 1.25 -5.15 -11.60
N PHE A 51 1.02 -5.48 -10.33
CA PHE A 51 0.57 -4.52 -9.33
C PHE A 51 1.64 -3.46 -9.00
N LEU A 52 2.92 -3.85 -8.94
CA LEU A 52 4.02 -2.92 -8.69
C LEU A 52 4.23 -1.95 -9.85
N ASP A 53 3.99 -2.40 -11.09
CA ASP A 53 4.06 -1.58 -12.29
C ASP A 53 2.90 -0.56 -12.43
N LEU A 54 1.89 -0.60 -11.55
CA LEU A 54 0.81 0.40 -11.51
C LEU A 54 1.23 1.74 -10.89
N ALA A 55 2.41 1.84 -10.28
CA ALA A 55 2.87 3.03 -9.56
C ALA A 55 3.51 4.07 -10.49
#